data_AF-A0A6J6Y1S0-F1
#
_entry.id   AF-A0A6J6Y1S0-F1
#
_cell.length_a   1.000
_cell.length_b   1.000
_cell.length_c   1.000
_cell.angle_alpha   90.00
_cell.angle_beta   90.00
_cell.angle_gamma   90.00
#
_symmetry.space_group_name_H-M   'P 1'
#
loop_
_entity.id
_entity.type
_entity.pdbx_description
1 polymer ?
#
loop_
_entity_poly.entity_id
_entity_poly.type
_entity_poly.pdbx_seq_one_letter_code
_entity_poly.pdbx_strand_id
1 'polypeptide(L)'
;MVLRVSLGRDGAPMHHLDDKALLEVALRDLRLHLGFDATPTNMRFTRWIESFPQYRPGHAYRVETLDKQLHSAAPGVVLAGASYRGIGIPACINDGQRAASRALSELI
;
A
#
# COMPACT_ATOMS: atom_id res chain seq x y z
N MET A 1 -23.64 11.70 7.27
CA MET A 1 -22.74 11.38 6.13
C MET A 1 -21.35 11.09 6.69
N VAL A 2 -20.61 10.17 6.09
CA VAL A 2 -19.21 9.92 6.44
C VAL A 2 -18.36 10.19 5.20
N LEU A 3 -17.35 11.05 5.34
CA LEU A 3 -16.36 11.30 4.30
C LEU A 3 -15.05 10.60 4.68
N ARG A 4 -14.51 9.81 3.77
CA ARG A 4 -13.15 9.24 3.89
C ARG A 4 -12.26 9.96 2.91
N VAL A 5 -11.26 10.66 3.43
CA VAL A 5 -10.29 11.42 2.63
C VAL A 5 -8.93 10.78 2.82
N SER A 6 -8.26 10.49 1.71
CA SER A 6 -6.86 10.07 1.70
C SER A 6 -6.01 11.29 1.38
N LEU A 7 -5.01 11.57 2.22
CA LEU A 7 -4.12 12.72 2.07
C LEU A 7 -2.69 12.26 1.81
N GLY A 8 -1.99 13.05 1.00
CA GLY A 8 -0.62 12.78 0.56
C GLY A 8 -0.55 11.84 -0.64
N ARG A 9 0.67 11.69 -1.16
CA ARG A 9 1.01 10.78 -2.26
C ARG A 9 2.48 10.44 -2.22
N ASP A 10 2.87 9.53 -3.08
CA ASP A 10 4.28 9.26 -3.36
C ASP A 10 5.05 10.54 -3.74
N GLY A 11 6.23 10.71 -3.14
CA GLY A 11 7.05 11.91 -3.26
C GLY A 11 6.52 13.17 -2.55
N ALA A 12 5.38 13.10 -1.87
CA ALA A 12 4.82 14.21 -1.09
C ALA A 12 4.17 13.67 0.21
N PRO A 13 4.98 13.21 1.18
CA PRO A 13 4.47 12.68 2.44
C PRO A 13 3.85 13.80 3.29
N MET A 14 2.78 13.48 4.02
CA MET A 14 2.09 14.42 4.92
C MET A 14 2.09 13.98 6.38
N HIS A 15 2.78 12.89 6.73
CA HIS A 15 2.76 12.33 8.09
C HIS A 15 3.38 13.27 9.14
N HIS A 16 4.19 14.24 8.71
CA HIS A 16 4.80 15.26 9.57
C HIS A 16 3.82 16.36 10.01
N LEU A 17 2.65 16.47 9.36
CA LEU A 17 1.63 17.46 9.73
C LEU A 17 0.83 16.98 10.93
N ASP A 18 0.45 17.91 11.80
CA ASP A 18 -0.50 17.65 12.87
C ASP A 18 -1.93 17.51 12.33
N ASP A 19 -2.85 17.07 13.19
CA ASP A 19 -4.24 16.79 12.80
C ASP A 19 -4.98 18.06 12.35
N LYS A 20 -4.63 19.24 12.89
CA LYS A 20 -5.26 20.51 12.52
C LYS A 20 -4.87 20.90 11.10
N ALA A 21 -3.57 20.84 10.77
CA ALA A 21 -3.08 21.12 9.44
C ALA A 21 -3.63 20.13 8.41
N LEU A 22 -3.71 18.83 8.75
CA LEU A 22 -4.34 17.83 7.89
C LEU A 22 -5.82 18.10 7.65
N LEU A 23 -6.55 18.54 8.67
CA LEU A 23 -7.95 18.92 8.54
C LEU A 23 -8.13 20.11 7.59
N GLU A 24 -7.32 21.16 7.75
CA GLU A 24 -7.38 22.36 6.89
C GLU A 24 -7.13 22.01 5.42
N VAL A 25 -6.15 21.14 5.14
CA VAL A 25 -5.89 20.62 3.79
C VAL A 25 -7.10 19.86 3.25
N ALA A 26 -7.66 18.93 4.03
CA ALA A 26 -8.83 18.15 3.62
C ALA A 26 -10.05 19.03 3.32
N LEU A 27 -10.36 20.00 4.20
CA LEU A 27 -11.50 20.89 4.02
C LEU A 27 -11.35 21.79 2.79
N ARG A 28 -10.14 22.31 2.57
CA ARG A 28 -9.82 23.09 1.35
C ARG A 28 -10.02 22.25 0.10
N ASP A 29 -9.51 21.02 0.08
CA ASP A 29 -9.63 20.14 -1.08
C ASP A 29 -11.09 19.69 -1.30
N LEU A 30 -11.86 19.44 -0.24
CA LEU A 30 -13.29 19.14 -0.34
C LEU A 30 -14.08 20.30 -0.95
N ARG A 31 -13.83 21.54 -0.49
CA ARG A 31 -14.46 22.73 -1.09
C ARG A 31 -14.09 22.87 -2.55
N LEU A 32 -12.82 22.69 -2.89
CA LEU A 32 -12.31 22.83 -4.25
C LEU A 32 -12.95 21.81 -5.21
N HIS A 33 -13.08 20.56 -4.79
CA HIS A 33 -13.53 19.47 -5.68
C HIS A 33 -15.03 19.17 -5.60
N LEU A 34 -15.67 19.44 -4.45
CA LEU A 34 -17.08 19.12 -4.22
C LEU A 34 -17.97 20.36 -4.08
N GLY A 35 -17.39 21.57 -4.01
CA GLY A 35 -18.14 22.84 -4.06
C GLY A 35 -18.90 23.21 -2.78
N PHE A 36 -18.64 22.56 -1.65
CA PHE A 36 -19.28 22.89 -0.38
C PHE A 36 -18.28 23.01 0.78
N ASP A 37 -18.61 23.86 1.75
CA ASP A 37 -17.89 23.96 3.01
C ASP A 37 -18.39 22.87 3.99
N ALA A 38 -17.46 22.07 4.52
CA ALA A 38 -17.78 21.01 5.47
C ALA A 38 -17.41 21.44 6.91
N THR A 39 -18.27 21.13 7.88
CA THR A 39 -17.99 21.32 9.31
C THR A 39 -18.14 19.97 10.03
N PRO A 40 -17.07 19.18 10.16
CA PRO A 40 -17.16 17.85 10.74
C PRO A 40 -17.43 17.92 12.25
N THR A 41 -18.43 17.17 12.73
CA THR A 41 -18.72 17.05 14.17
C THR A 41 -17.84 16.02 14.87
N ASN A 42 -17.29 15.07 14.10
CA ASN A 42 -16.41 14.01 14.59
C ASN A 42 -15.32 13.75 13.56
N MET A 43 -14.12 13.47 14.04
CA MET A 43 -12.94 13.28 13.21
C MET A 43 -12.12 12.10 13.74
N ARG A 44 -11.53 11.34 12.82
CA ARG A 44 -10.57 10.29 13.16
C ARG A 44 -9.43 10.31 12.15
N PHE A 45 -8.22 10.55 12.63
CA PHE A 45 -7.01 10.51 11.82
C PHE A 45 -6.35 9.14 11.95
N THR A 46 -5.81 8.63 10.85
CA THR A 46 -4.99 7.42 10.85
C THR A 46 -3.85 7.65 9.87
N ARG A 47 -2.61 7.56 10.37
CA ARG A 47 -1.40 7.75 9.59
C ARG A 47 -0.86 6.39 9.17
N TRP A 48 -0.61 6.23 7.88
CA TRP A 48 -0.09 5.00 7.30
C TRP A 48 1.29 5.24 6.69
N ILE A 49 2.32 5.29 7.54
CA ILE A 49 3.71 5.55 7.15
C ILE A 49 4.25 4.32 6.42
N GLU A 50 4.89 4.54 5.25
CA GLU A 50 5.53 3.48 4.44
C GLU A 50 4.63 2.26 4.14
N SER A 51 3.32 2.50 4.07
CA SER A 51 2.27 1.47 4.00
C SER A 51 1.84 1.08 2.60
N PHE A 52 2.25 1.86 1.59
CA PHE A 52 1.79 1.71 0.21
C PHE A 52 2.98 1.47 -0.71
N PRO A 53 3.32 0.19 -1.01
CA PRO A 53 4.38 -0.17 -1.92
C PRO A 53 4.32 0.58 -3.24
N GLN A 54 5.47 1.13 -3.65
CA GLN A 54 5.61 1.88 -4.90
C GLN A 54 6.35 1.05 -5.94
N TYR A 55 5.62 0.55 -6.94
CA TYR A 55 6.21 -0.24 -8.02
C TYR A 55 6.84 0.68 -9.07
N ARG A 56 8.13 0.93 -8.93
CA ARG A 56 8.91 1.71 -9.91
C ARG A 56 9.13 0.94 -11.22
N PRO A 57 9.45 1.61 -12.33
CA PRO A 57 9.90 0.92 -13.53
C PRO A 57 10.97 -0.14 -13.23
N GLY A 58 10.81 -1.31 -13.85
CA GLY A 58 11.62 -2.50 -13.59
C GLY A 58 11.20 -3.34 -12.37
N HIS A 59 10.12 -2.99 -11.66
CA HIS A 59 9.66 -3.73 -10.48
C HIS A 59 9.47 -5.23 -10.74
N ALA A 60 8.72 -5.60 -11.78
CA ALA A 60 8.47 -7.00 -12.11
C ALA A 60 9.78 -7.79 -12.34
N TYR A 61 10.74 -7.19 -13.04
CA TYR A 61 12.06 -7.78 -13.26
C TYR A 61 12.86 -7.97 -11.96
N ARG A 62 12.82 -6.98 -11.05
CA ARG A 62 13.45 -7.11 -9.73
C ARG A 62 12.82 -8.24 -8.92
N VAL A 63 11.49 -8.36 -8.93
CA VAL A 63 10.78 -9.44 -8.22
C VAL A 63 11.14 -10.81 -8.78
N GLU A 64 11.19 -10.95 -10.11
CA GLU A 64 11.61 -12.20 -10.76
C GLU A 64 13.07 -12.55 -10.44
N THR A 65 13.96 -11.55 -10.43
CA THR A 65 15.37 -11.74 -10.06
C THR A 65 15.50 -12.22 -8.62
N LEU A 66 14.76 -11.60 -7.70
CA LEU A 66 14.73 -12.01 -6.28
C LEU A 66 14.20 -13.44 -6.11
N ASP A 67 13.14 -13.82 -6.82
CA ASP A 67 12.62 -15.19 -6.80
C ASP A 67 13.69 -16.21 -7.23
N LYS A 68 14.42 -15.92 -8.32
CA LYS A 68 15.50 -16.79 -8.83
C LYS A 68 16.64 -16.92 -7.82
N GLN A 69 17.08 -15.80 -7.26
CA GLN A 69 18.15 -15.76 -6.27
C GLN A 69 17.77 -16.53 -5.00
N LEU A 70 16.55 -16.34 -4.51
CA LEU A 70 16.04 -17.06 -3.33
C LEU A 70 15.93 -18.55 -3.58
N HIS A 71 15.43 -18.97 -4.74
CA HIS A 71 15.37 -20.39 -5.08
C HIS A 71 16.76 -21.05 -5.05
N SER A 72 17.81 -20.35 -5.50
CA SER A 72 19.19 -20.88 -5.43
C SER A 72 19.82 -20.81 -4.04
N ALA A 73 19.58 -19.74 -3.28
CA ALA A 73 20.30 -19.45 -2.04
C ALA A 73 19.59 -19.98 -0.80
N ALA A 74 18.26 -20.14 -0.86
CA ALA A 74 17.41 -20.58 0.23
C ALA A 74 16.19 -21.36 -0.32
N PRO A 75 16.39 -22.61 -0.78
CA PRO A 75 15.29 -23.47 -1.21
C PRO A 75 14.16 -23.53 -0.18
N GLY A 76 12.91 -23.50 -0.65
CA GLY A 76 11.72 -23.45 0.21
C GLY A 76 11.33 -22.05 0.74
N VAL A 77 12.19 -21.02 0.59
CA VAL A 77 11.81 -19.64 0.91
C VAL A 77 11.08 -19.00 -0.27
N VAL A 78 9.82 -18.62 -0.08
CA VAL A 78 8.97 -18.04 -1.13
C VAL A 78 8.44 -16.67 -0.72
N LEU A 79 8.56 -15.69 -1.63
CA LEU A 79 8.03 -14.34 -1.45
C LEU A 79 6.50 -14.32 -1.57
N ALA A 80 5.84 -13.54 -0.71
CA ALA A 80 4.39 -13.32 -0.77
C ALA A 80 3.98 -11.93 -0.26
N GLY A 81 2.95 -11.34 -0.85
CA GLY A 81 2.25 -10.17 -0.31
C GLY A 81 2.37 -8.90 -1.16
N ALA A 82 1.92 -7.79 -0.56
CA ALA A 82 1.69 -6.51 -1.25
C ALA A 82 2.94 -5.87 -1.86
N SER A 83 4.14 -6.30 -1.49
CA SER A 83 5.38 -5.75 -2.01
C SER A 83 5.78 -6.33 -3.37
N TYR A 84 5.13 -7.40 -3.84
CA TYR A 84 5.63 -8.17 -4.99
C TYR A 84 4.72 -8.10 -6.22
N ARG A 85 3.57 -8.78 -6.20
CA ARG A 85 2.76 -9.06 -7.41
C ARG A 85 1.38 -8.41 -7.37
N GLY A 86 1.27 -7.26 -6.73
CA GLY A 86 0.04 -6.48 -6.63
C GLY A 86 -0.28 -6.08 -5.19
N ILE A 87 -0.71 -4.84 -5.02
CA ILE A 87 -1.00 -4.25 -3.71
C ILE A 87 -2.44 -4.51 -3.24
N GLY A 88 -3.36 -4.74 -4.17
CA GLY A 88 -4.77 -4.95 -3.86
C GLY A 88 -4.99 -6.25 -3.09
N ILE A 89 -5.99 -6.26 -2.20
CA ILE A 89 -6.34 -7.45 -1.39
C ILE A 89 -6.48 -8.72 -2.25
N PRO A 90 -7.19 -8.72 -3.40
CA PRO A 90 -7.28 -9.93 -4.23
C PRO A 90 -5.92 -10.40 -4.76
N ALA A 91 -5.03 -9.47 -5.12
CA ALA A 91 -3.69 -9.81 -5.59
C ALA A 91 -2.83 -10.41 -4.47
N CYS A 92 -2.91 -9.87 -3.25
CA CYS A 92 -2.25 -10.43 -2.07
C CYS A 92 -2.76 -11.83 -1.73
N ILE A 93 -4.08 -12.07 -1.81
CA ILE A 93 -4.67 -13.40 -1.59
C ILE A 93 -4.14 -14.39 -2.62
N ASN A 94 -4.19 -14.03 -3.91
CA ASN A 94 -3.70 -14.88 -4.99
C ASN A 94 -2.18 -15.16 -4.85
N ASP A 95 -1.39 -14.14 -4.52
CA ASP A 95 0.06 -14.29 -4.34
C ASP A 95 0.39 -15.17 -3.11
N GLY A 96 -0.40 -15.06 -2.05
CA GLY A 96 -0.31 -15.94 -0.87
C GLY A 96 -0.62 -17.40 -1.20
N GLN A 97 -1.68 -17.66 -1.97
CA GLN A 97 -2.02 -19.01 -2.43
C GLN A 97 -0.92 -19.60 -3.30
N ARG A 98 -0.41 -18.83 -4.27
CA ARG A 98 0.74 -19.21 -5.10
C ARG A 98 1.98 -19.52 -4.25
N ALA A 99 2.27 -18.70 -3.26
CA ALA A 99 3.43 -18.88 -2.39
C ALA A 99 3.30 -20.17 -1.55
N ALA A 100 2.12 -20.44 -1.00
CA ALA A 100 1.85 -21.67 -0.27
C ALA A 100 2.01 -22.92 -1.14
N SER A 101 1.45 -22.91 -2.37
CA SER A 101 1.61 -24.04 -3.30
C SER A 101 3.08 -24.29 -3.66
N ARG A 102 3.87 -23.23 -3.89
CA ARG A 102 5.31 -23.37 -4.16
C ARG A 102 6.10 -23.86 -2.95
N ALA A 103 5.80 -23.35 -1.76
CA ALA A 103 6.47 -23.79 -0.55
C ALA A 103 6.22 -25.29 -0.29
N LEU A 104 5.00 -25.76 -0.55
CA LEU A 104 4.67 -27.18 -0.41
C LEU A 104 5.40 -28.06 -1.43
N SER A 105 5.55 -27.62 -2.69
CA SER A 105 6.25 -28.40 -3.71
C SER A 105 7.76 -28.55 -3.48
N GLU A 106 8.35 -27.72 -2.62
CA GLU A 106 9.79 -27.80 -2.28
C GLU A 106 10.04 -28.75 -1.08
N LEU A 107 8.99 -29.20 -0.40
CA LEU A 107 9.06 -30.11 0.75
C LEU A 107 8.87 -31.59 0.37
N ILE A 108 8.42 -31.86 -0.85
CA ILE A 108 8.07 -33.20 -1.38
C ILE A 108 9.04 -33.53 -2.51
#